data_AF-A0A5E4QJQ2-F1
#
_entry.id   AF-A0A5E4QJQ2-F1
#
_cell.length_a   1.000
_cell.length_b   1.000
_cell.length_c   1.000
_cell.angle_alpha   90.00
_cell.angle_beta   90.00
_cell.angle_gamma   90.00
#
_symmetry.space_group_name_H-M   'P 1'
#
loop_
_entity.id
_entity.type
_entity.pdbx_description
1 polymer ?
#
loop_
_entity_poly.entity_id
_entity_poly.type
_entity_poly.pdbx_seq_one_letter_code
_entity_poly.pdbx_strand_id
1 'polypeptide(L)'
;MPLECARCSVTIPVIQKRLKCTKCTKLYHNDCVGYSGENKPRTQWVANPLRSRFSSCTPISKTATTSLEATYSTKDIPLDLLNKIEDKVISSIRNELPAIIRDIYASELNEQLQALNESTVLLNNKYEELLKVVNTKSKEIAFLHTENNELKDTVLDLQNRLSKVEQFARQSNVEIVGVPQHRIENTNKIIEKICSVTGFNLSNRDSKKPRNLVCQFPNKFVRDNFLAAVINYNKTHKEKKLSSSLLGISGPVTPVYVNEHLTRTNKILHAETRKRAKSNGTKFQEVHKNVLTNNFMIIILTETWLNNNIFDSEIFDTRYEIYRRDRQSNSFYSNKDGGGALIA
;
A
#
# COMPACT_ATOMS: atom_id res chain seq x y z
N MET A 1 -16.73 2.11 37.90
CA MET A 1 -16.58 1.71 39.31
C MET A 1 -15.99 0.30 39.34
N PRO A 2 -14.87 0.05 40.04
CA PRO A 2 -14.28 -1.28 40.11
C PRO A 2 -15.26 -2.28 40.76
N LEU A 3 -15.32 -3.51 40.24
CA LEU A 3 -16.14 -4.58 40.80
C LEU A 3 -15.40 -5.16 42.00
N GLU A 4 -15.97 -5.16 43.21
CA GLU A 4 -15.30 -5.69 44.41
C GLU A 4 -15.92 -7.01 44.88
N CYS A 5 -15.07 -7.92 45.37
CA CYS A 5 -15.51 -9.18 45.97
C CYS A 5 -16.04 -8.94 47.38
N ALA A 6 -17.30 -9.30 47.64
CA ALA A 6 -17.95 -9.11 48.93
C ALA A 6 -17.43 -10.02 50.07
N ARG A 7 -16.44 -10.89 49.81
CA ARG A 7 -15.81 -11.74 50.84
C ARG A 7 -14.39 -11.30 51.22
N CYS A 8 -13.58 -10.88 50.26
CA CYS A 8 -12.21 -10.42 50.53
C CYS A 8 -12.01 -8.91 50.33
N SER A 9 -13.02 -8.20 49.85
CA SER A 9 -12.99 -6.76 49.55
C SER A 9 -11.91 -6.35 48.52
N VAL A 10 -11.40 -7.30 47.74
CA VAL A 10 -10.43 -7.07 46.67
C VAL A 10 -11.17 -6.89 45.33
N THR A 11 -10.64 -6.00 44.49
CA THR A 11 -11.12 -5.76 43.12
C THR A 11 -11.07 -7.03 42.29
N ILE A 12 -12.20 -7.36 41.66
CA ILE A 12 -12.35 -8.45 40.69
C ILE A 12 -12.00 -7.90 39.29
N PRO A 13 -10.91 -8.37 38.67
CA PRO A 13 -10.58 -8.01 37.30
C PRO A 13 -11.71 -8.39 36.35
N VAL A 14 -12.03 -7.52 35.38
CA VAL A 14 -13.16 -7.73 34.44
C VAL A 14 -13.02 -9.03 33.65
N ILE A 15 -11.78 -9.44 33.38
CA ILE A 15 -11.39 -10.67 32.67
C ILE A 15 -11.55 -11.95 33.51
N GLN A 16 -11.69 -11.85 34.84
CA GLN A 16 -11.77 -13.01 35.73
C GLN A 16 -13.22 -13.50 35.90
N LYS A 17 -13.38 -14.82 35.87
CA LYS A 17 -14.68 -15.48 36.09
C LYS A 17 -15.20 -15.18 37.51
N ARG A 18 -16.35 -14.52 37.61
CA ARG A 18 -17.00 -14.09 38.87
C ARG A 18 -18.35 -14.77 39.10
N LEU A 19 -18.76 -14.88 40.36
CA LEU A 19 -20.09 -15.34 40.76
C LEU A 19 -20.92 -14.19 41.30
N LYS A 20 -22.18 -14.10 40.85
CA LYS A 20 -23.17 -13.18 41.39
C LYS A 20 -24.19 -13.97 42.19
N CYS A 21 -24.38 -13.62 43.46
CA CYS A 21 -25.43 -14.25 44.26
C CYS A 21 -26.81 -13.81 43.75
N THR A 22 -27.69 -14.76 43.45
CA THR A 22 -29.05 -14.45 42.99
C THR A 22 -29.96 -13.85 44.06
N LYS A 23 -29.63 -14.02 45.36
CA LYS A 23 -30.39 -13.43 46.48
C LYS A 23 -29.94 -12.02 46.87
N CYS A 24 -28.63 -11.81 47.07
CA CYS A 24 -28.12 -10.52 47.57
C CYS A 24 -27.45 -9.67 46.49
N THR A 25 -27.33 -10.18 45.25
CA THR A 25 -26.75 -9.51 44.07
C THR A 25 -25.26 -9.15 44.16
N LYS A 26 -24.60 -9.42 45.30
CA LYS A 26 -23.17 -9.20 45.50
C LYS A 26 -22.29 -10.16 44.68
N LEU A 27 -21.08 -9.72 44.38
CA LEU A 27 -20.09 -10.43 43.57
C LEU A 27 -19.02 -11.10 44.42
N TYR A 28 -18.54 -12.25 43.99
CA TYR A 28 -17.51 -13.05 44.66
C TYR A 28 -16.52 -13.66 43.66
N HIS A 29 -15.26 -13.82 44.05
CA HIS A 29 -14.32 -14.71 43.34
C HIS A 29 -14.76 -16.17 43.51
N ASN A 30 -14.55 -17.02 42.49
CA ASN A 30 -14.85 -18.45 42.60
C ASN A 30 -14.08 -19.09 43.76
N ASP A 31 -12.80 -18.73 43.90
CA ASP A 31 -11.90 -19.29 44.92
C ASP A 31 -12.30 -18.86 46.33
N CYS A 32 -12.73 -17.61 46.50
CA CYS A 32 -13.21 -17.12 47.80
C CYS A 32 -14.43 -17.89 48.32
N VAL A 33 -15.22 -18.51 47.44
CA VAL A 33 -16.41 -19.29 47.83
C VAL A 33 -16.29 -20.78 47.50
N GLY A 34 -15.10 -21.23 47.08
CA GLY A 34 -14.83 -22.64 46.75
C GLY A 34 -15.73 -23.21 45.64
N TYR A 35 -16.08 -22.41 44.64
CA TYR A 35 -16.98 -22.86 43.57
C TYR A 35 -16.22 -23.63 42.48
N SER A 36 -16.42 -24.95 42.40
CA SER A 36 -15.86 -25.83 41.34
C SER A 36 -16.75 -25.96 40.10
N GLY A 37 -18.01 -25.56 40.16
CA GLY A 37 -18.95 -25.64 39.03
C GLY A 37 -19.67 -26.97 38.84
N GLU A 38 -19.29 -28.01 39.57
CA GLU A 38 -19.85 -29.37 39.42
C GLU A 38 -21.25 -29.53 40.02
N ASN A 39 -21.57 -28.76 41.07
CA ASN A 39 -22.79 -29.00 41.85
C ASN A 39 -23.98 -28.10 41.46
N LYS A 40 -23.79 -26.90 40.90
CA LYS A 40 -24.86 -25.96 40.47
C LYS A 40 -24.39 -24.98 39.39
N PRO A 41 -25.20 -24.63 38.37
CA PRO A 41 -24.84 -23.64 37.37
C PRO A 41 -24.72 -22.23 37.96
N ARG A 42 -23.83 -21.40 37.40
CA ARG A 42 -23.51 -20.05 37.91
C ARG A 42 -24.71 -19.12 38.01
N THR A 43 -25.68 -19.28 37.12
CA THR A 43 -26.90 -18.47 37.05
C THR A 43 -27.88 -18.73 38.19
N GLN A 44 -27.72 -19.84 38.92
CA GLN A 44 -28.59 -20.25 40.02
C GLN A 44 -27.85 -20.27 41.37
N TRP A 45 -26.62 -19.75 41.42
CA TRP A 45 -25.81 -19.77 42.63
C TRP A 45 -26.32 -18.77 43.67
N VAL A 46 -26.43 -19.24 44.91
CA VAL A 46 -26.88 -18.47 46.08
C VAL A 46 -25.82 -18.58 47.16
N ALA A 47 -25.39 -17.46 47.72
CA ALA A 47 -24.51 -17.45 48.88
C ALA A 47 -25.25 -18.03 50.10
N ASN A 48 -24.66 -19.00 50.80
CA ASN A 48 -25.29 -19.68 51.94
C ASN A 48 -25.44 -18.73 53.15
N PRO A 49 -26.65 -18.48 53.67
CA PRO A 49 -26.87 -17.57 54.81
C PRO A 49 -26.49 -18.15 56.18
N LEU A 50 -26.25 -19.46 56.30
CA LEU A 50 -26.20 -20.16 57.60
C LEU A 50 -24.89 -20.01 58.40
N ARG A 51 -24.09 -18.97 58.15
CA ARG A 51 -22.98 -18.55 59.03
C ARG A 51 -22.93 -17.04 59.33
N SER A 52 -24.07 -16.34 59.28
CA SER A 52 -24.19 -15.01 59.89
C SER A 52 -25.66 -14.67 60.20
N ARG A 53 -26.03 -14.62 61.49
CA ARG A 53 -27.18 -13.80 61.91
C ARG A 53 -26.74 -12.34 61.74
N PHE A 54 -27.51 -11.58 60.99
CA PHE A 54 -27.33 -10.18 60.59
C PHE A 54 -26.45 -9.89 59.35
N SER A 55 -26.96 -8.91 58.62
CA SER A 55 -26.73 -8.54 57.24
C SER A 55 -25.49 -7.65 57.05
N SER A 56 -24.29 -8.19 57.18
CA SER A 56 -23.06 -7.56 56.67
C SER A 56 -21.88 -8.51 56.86
N CYS A 57 -21.26 -8.93 55.75
CA CYS A 57 -20.13 -9.84 55.77
C CYS A 57 -18.85 -9.08 56.14
N THR A 58 -18.26 -9.40 57.29
CA THR A 58 -16.88 -9.06 57.67
C THR A 58 -16.05 -10.34 57.87
N PRO A 59 -14.72 -10.31 57.68
CA PRO A 59 -13.90 -11.53 57.65
C PRO A 59 -13.42 -11.93 59.05
N ILE A 60 -13.61 -13.20 59.42
CA ILE A 60 -12.99 -13.78 60.62
C ILE A 60 -11.81 -14.68 60.23
N SER A 61 -10.69 -14.38 60.89
CA SER A 61 -9.43 -15.11 60.96
C SER A 61 -9.58 -16.39 61.81
N LYS A 62 -8.87 -17.45 61.38
CA LYS A 62 -8.46 -18.69 62.08
C LYS A 62 -9.29 -19.10 63.31
N THR A 63 -10.16 -20.08 63.11
CA THR A 63 -10.87 -20.81 64.17
C THR A 63 -9.93 -21.64 65.04
N ALA A 64 -10.14 -21.49 66.34
CA ALA A 64 -9.70 -22.34 67.43
C ALA A 64 -10.44 -23.70 67.46
N THR A 65 -9.71 -24.70 67.93
CA THR A 65 -10.04 -25.85 68.82
C THR A 65 -11.43 -26.52 68.77
N THR A 66 -11.43 -27.85 68.71
CA THR A 66 -12.49 -28.66 69.34
C THR A 66 -11.87 -29.94 69.90
N SER A 67 -11.55 -29.93 71.20
CA SER A 67 -11.22 -31.11 71.98
C SER A 67 -12.51 -31.79 72.42
N LEU A 68 -12.68 -33.05 72.04
CA LEU A 68 -13.71 -33.95 72.55
C LEU A 68 -13.07 -34.77 73.68
N GLU A 69 -13.45 -34.48 74.93
CA GLU A 69 -13.12 -35.35 76.06
C GLU A 69 -14.12 -36.51 76.09
N ALA A 70 -13.62 -37.71 75.85
CA ALA A 70 -14.31 -38.96 76.15
C ALA A 70 -13.64 -39.60 77.37
N THR A 71 -14.35 -39.64 78.49
CA THR A 71 -13.93 -40.36 79.69
C THR A 71 -14.09 -41.87 79.48
N TYR A 72 -12.97 -42.56 79.27
CA TYR A 72 -12.86 -44.02 79.45
C TYR A 72 -11.79 -44.32 80.49
N SER A 73 -12.16 -45.08 81.51
CA SER A 73 -11.27 -45.60 82.56
C SER A 73 -10.50 -46.80 82.02
N THR A 74 -9.19 -46.65 81.82
CA THR A 74 -8.26 -47.77 81.63
C THR A 74 -7.44 -47.93 82.92
N LYS A 75 -7.71 -49.02 83.63
CA LYS A 75 -6.85 -49.51 84.70
C LYS A 75 -5.51 -49.99 84.12
N ASP A 76 -4.43 -49.52 84.72
CA ASP A 76 -3.06 -50.06 84.79
C ASP A 76 -2.42 -50.61 83.50
N ILE A 77 -2.09 -49.70 82.57
CA ILE A 77 -0.91 -49.88 81.71
C ILE A 77 0.24 -49.16 82.42
N PRO A 78 1.39 -49.81 82.71
CA PRO A 78 2.53 -49.14 83.32
C PRO A 78 2.96 -47.96 82.46
N LEU A 79 3.08 -46.76 83.06
CA LEU A 79 3.46 -45.51 82.39
C LEU A 79 4.77 -45.67 81.57
N ASP A 80 5.68 -46.51 82.05
CA ASP A 80 6.94 -46.86 81.36
C ASP A 80 6.72 -47.63 80.04
N LEU A 81 5.69 -48.46 79.97
CA LEU A 81 5.31 -49.15 78.72
C LEU A 81 4.67 -48.17 77.73
N LEU A 82 3.85 -47.24 78.23
CA LEU A 82 3.23 -46.20 77.40
C LEU A 82 4.29 -45.29 76.78
N ASN A 83 5.26 -44.83 77.58
CA ASN A 83 6.38 -44.01 77.13
C ASN A 83 7.28 -44.75 76.14
N LYS A 84 7.55 -46.05 76.35
CA LYS A 84 8.32 -46.87 75.39
C LYS A 84 7.61 -47.06 74.05
N ILE A 85 6.28 -47.24 74.08
CA ILE A 85 5.47 -47.30 72.86
C ILE A 85 5.48 -45.94 72.17
N GLU A 86 5.31 -44.85 72.92
CA GLU A 86 5.34 -43.49 72.40
C GLU A 86 6.69 -43.14 71.76
N ASP A 87 7.81 -43.47 72.41
CA ASP A 87 9.17 -43.28 71.88
C ASP A 87 9.42 -44.12 70.62
N LYS A 88 8.94 -45.36 70.59
CA LYS A 88 9.09 -46.25 69.43
C LYS A 88 8.22 -45.80 68.24
N VAL A 89 7.02 -45.29 68.52
CA VAL A 89 6.13 -44.70 67.52
C VAL A 89 6.72 -43.38 66.99
N ILE A 90 7.18 -42.49 67.87
CA ILE A 90 7.79 -41.21 67.49
C ILE A 90 9.09 -41.42 66.70
N SER A 91 9.94 -42.37 67.10
CA SER A 91 11.16 -42.69 66.35
C SER A 91 10.87 -43.30 64.99
N SER A 92 9.87 -44.19 64.88
CA SER A 92 9.43 -44.74 63.59
C SER A 92 8.85 -43.64 62.69
N ILE A 93 8.01 -42.76 63.23
CA ILE A 93 7.46 -41.58 62.53
C ILE A 93 8.58 -40.66 62.05
N ARG A 94 9.57 -40.34 62.89
CA ARG A 94 10.68 -39.45 62.53
C ARG A 94 11.61 -40.04 61.46
N ASN A 95 11.73 -41.36 61.39
CA ASN A 95 12.66 -42.01 60.48
C ASN A 95 12.00 -42.43 59.15
N GLU A 96 10.78 -42.95 59.20
CA GLU A 96 10.08 -43.53 58.04
C GLU A 96 9.27 -42.49 57.24
N LEU A 97 8.61 -41.54 57.91
CA LEU A 97 7.79 -40.52 57.20
C LEU A 97 8.61 -39.63 56.28
N PRO A 98 9.82 -39.14 56.63
CA PRO A 98 10.59 -38.32 55.72
C PRO A 98 11.00 -39.05 54.45
N ALA A 99 11.22 -40.38 54.52
CA ALA A 99 11.52 -41.20 53.35
C ALA A 99 10.29 -41.30 52.43
N ILE A 100 9.13 -41.66 52.99
CA ILE A 100 7.86 -41.75 52.25
C ILE A 100 7.50 -40.40 51.61
N ILE A 101 7.63 -39.30 52.36
CA ILE A 101 7.35 -37.95 51.86
C ILE A 101 8.31 -37.61 50.71
N ARG A 102 9.60 -37.90 50.86
CA ARG A 102 10.60 -37.62 49.82
C ARG A 102 10.33 -38.42 48.55
N ASP A 103 9.93 -39.68 48.67
CA ASP A 103 9.61 -40.54 47.53
C ASP A 103 8.36 -40.07 46.78
N ILE A 104 7.29 -39.69 47.51
CA ILE A 104 6.06 -39.13 46.91
C ILE A 104 6.36 -37.81 46.19
N TYR A 105 7.11 -36.90 46.82
CA TYR A 105 7.48 -35.63 46.17
C TYR A 105 8.41 -35.84 44.98
N ALA A 106 9.34 -36.80 45.06
CA ALA A 106 10.23 -37.11 43.95
C ALA A 106 9.47 -37.72 42.76
N SER A 107 8.49 -38.60 43.00
CA SER A 107 7.68 -39.17 41.92
C SER A 107 6.83 -38.10 41.22
N GLU A 108 6.12 -37.27 42.00
CA GLU A 108 5.28 -36.19 41.48
C GLU A 108 6.12 -35.15 40.71
N LEU A 109 7.29 -34.77 41.25
CA LEU A 109 8.18 -33.82 40.60
C LEU A 109 8.74 -34.38 39.28
N ASN A 110 9.10 -35.66 39.25
CA ASN A 110 9.59 -36.31 38.04
C ASN A 110 8.52 -36.38 36.95
N GLU A 111 7.27 -36.66 37.32
CA GLU A 111 6.14 -36.69 36.38
C GLU A 111 5.87 -35.30 35.79
N GLN A 112 5.88 -34.26 36.63
CA GLN A 112 5.76 -32.87 36.16
C GLN A 112 6.93 -32.44 35.27
N LEU A 113 8.16 -32.82 35.63
CA LEU A 113 9.35 -32.54 34.81
C LEU A 113 9.28 -33.24 33.45
N GLN A 114 8.79 -34.48 33.42
CA GLN A 114 8.61 -35.21 32.17
C GLN A 114 7.58 -34.54 31.28
N ALA A 115 6.41 -34.18 31.81
CA ALA A 115 5.38 -33.46 31.07
C ALA A 115 5.87 -32.10 30.53
N LEU A 116 6.65 -31.37 31.33
CA LEU A 116 7.27 -30.12 30.91
C LEU A 116 8.29 -30.33 29.79
N ASN A 117 9.12 -31.37 29.90
CA ASN A 117 10.12 -31.71 28.89
C ASN A 117 9.45 -32.08 27.55
N GLU A 118 8.41 -32.91 27.59
CA GLU A 118 7.60 -33.26 26.41
C GLU A 118 6.97 -32.02 25.75
N SER A 119 6.40 -31.11 26.56
CA SER A 119 5.87 -29.83 26.05
C SER A 119 6.97 -28.97 25.42
N THR A 120 8.16 -28.95 25.99
CA THR A 120 9.31 -28.16 25.49
C THR A 120 9.80 -28.70 24.15
N VAL A 121 9.90 -30.03 24.02
CA VAL A 121 10.25 -30.70 22.75
C VAL A 121 9.20 -30.40 21.67
N LEU A 122 7.92 -30.48 22.01
CA LEU A 122 6.84 -30.17 21.08
C LEU A 122 6.91 -28.71 20.60
N LEU A 123 7.14 -27.78 21.53
CA LEU A 123 7.27 -26.35 21.22
C LEU A 123 8.46 -26.10 20.28
N ASN A 124 9.61 -26.71 20.55
CA ASN A 124 10.79 -26.59 19.69
C ASN A 124 10.51 -27.14 18.28
N ASN A 125 9.85 -28.29 18.16
CA ASN A 125 9.47 -28.84 16.86
C ASN A 125 8.55 -27.89 16.07
N LYS A 126 7.58 -27.27 16.75
CA LYS A 126 6.68 -26.27 16.14
C LYS A 126 7.41 -25.00 15.74
N TYR A 127 8.37 -24.56 16.54
CA TYR A 127 9.21 -23.41 16.22
C TYR A 127 10.08 -23.65 14.98
N GLU A 128 10.71 -24.82 14.86
CA GLU A 128 11.46 -25.23 13.68
C GLU A 128 10.58 -25.32 12.41
N GLU A 129 9.35 -25.84 12.55
CA GLU A 129 8.38 -25.88 11.46
C GLU A 129 8.01 -24.46 11.00
N LEU A 130 7.75 -23.55 11.94
CA LEU A 130 7.47 -22.14 11.65
C LEU A 130 8.65 -21.45 10.96
N LEU A 131 9.89 -21.67 11.42
CA LEU A 131 11.09 -21.13 10.78
C LEU A 131 11.22 -21.61 9.33
N LYS A 132 10.93 -22.88 9.04
CA LYS A 132 10.93 -23.41 7.67
C LYS A 132 9.88 -22.75 6.80
N VAL A 133 8.67 -22.53 7.31
CA VAL A 133 7.59 -21.85 6.57
C VAL A 133 7.98 -20.39 6.30
N VAL A 134 8.47 -19.67 7.30
CA VAL A 134 8.87 -18.26 7.17
C VAL A 134 10.01 -18.10 6.16
N ASN A 135 11.02 -18.97 6.20
CA ASN A 135 12.12 -18.93 5.25
C ASN A 135 11.66 -19.25 3.83
N THR A 136 10.80 -20.25 3.66
CA THR A 136 10.25 -20.61 2.34
C THR A 136 9.41 -19.46 1.78
N LYS A 137 8.53 -18.87 2.60
CA LYS A 137 7.68 -17.74 2.18
C LYS A 137 8.48 -16.47 1.91
N SER A 138 9.52 -16.19 2.70
CA SER A 138 10.42 -15.06 2.44
C SER A 138 11.13 -15.19 1.09
N LYS A 139 11.57 -16.40 0.72
CA LYS A 139 12.17 -16.68 -0.59
C LYS A 139 11.15 -16.50 -1.72
N GLU A 140 9.94 -17.01 -1.54
CA GLU A 140 8.85 -16.86 -2.52
C GLU A 140 8.48 -15.39 -2.75
N ILE A 141 8.38 -14.59 -1.68
CA ILE A 141 8.11 -13.15 -1.76
C ILE A 141 9.24 -12.43 -2.51
N ALA A 142 10.50 -12.74 -2.20
CA ALA A 142 11.65 -12.14 -2.89
C ALA A 142 11.62 -12.48 -4.39
N PHE A 143 11.35 -13.74 -4.74
CA PHE A 143 11.22 -14.17 -6.13
C PHE A 143 10.07 -13.44 -6.85
N LEU A 144 8.88 -13.39 -6.24
CA LEU A 144 7.72 -12.69 -6.80
C LEU A 144 7.99 -11.20 -6.98
N HIS A 145 8.75 -10.56 -6.09
CA HIS A 145 9.15 -9.16 -6.27
C HIS A 145 10.05 -8.96 -7.48
N THR A 146 11.03 -9.86 -7.68
CA THR A 146 11.91 -9.82 -8.85
C THR A 146 11.10 -9.99 -10.14
N GLU A 147 10.26 -11.02 -10.22
CA GLU A 147 9.42 -11.29 -11.39
C GLU A 147 8.45 -10.12 -11.66
N ASN A 148 7.86 -9.54 -10.62
CA ASN A 148 6.96 -8.39 -10.77
C ASN A 148 7.69 -7.16 -11.33
N ASN A 149 8.95 -6.93 -10.93
CA ASN A 149 9.75 -5.84 -11.48
C ASN A 149 10.10 -6.10 -12.95
N GLU A 150 10.53 -7.32 -13.30
CA GLU A 150 10.80 -7.69 -14.70
C GLU A 150 9.56 -7.56 -15.58
N LEU A 151 8.39 -7.96 -15.07
CA LEU A 151 7.11 -7.79 -15.77
C LEU A 151 6.76 -6.31 -15.96
N LYS A 152 6.96 -5.47 -14.94
CA LYS A 152 6.74 -4.01 -15.05
C LYS A 152 7.66 -3.39 -16.10
N ASP A 153 8.93 -3.77 -16.11
CA ASP A 153 9.89 -3.28 -17.10
C ASP A 153 9.49 -3.70 -18.52
N THR A 154 9.06 -4.94 -18.68
CA THR A 154 8.54 -5.46 -19.96
C THR A 154 7.29 -4.70 -20.41
N VAL A 155 6.34 -4.45 -19.49
CA VAL A 155 5.13 -3.67 -19.80
C VAL A 155 5.48 -2.24 -20.22
N LEU A 156 6.44 -1.60 -19.55
CA LEU A 156 6.91 -0.26 -19.92
C LEU A 156 7.56 -0.26 -21.32
N ASP A 157 8.41 -1.25 -21.64
CA ASP A 157 8.98 -1.39 -22.99
C ASP A 157 7.89 -1.56 -24.06
N LEU A 158 6.93 -2.46 -23.82
CA LEU A 158 5.83 -2.71 -24.76
C LEU A 158 4.96 -1.46 -24.97
N GLN A 159 4.66 -0.71 -23.90
CA GLN A 159 3.94 0.56 -23.99
C GLN A 159 4.71 1.61 -24.82
N ASN A 160 6.03 1.69 -24.63
CA ASN A 160 6.90 2.58 -25.40
C ASN A 160 6.94 2.20 -26.87
N ARG A 161 7.08 0.90 -27.17
CA ARG A 161 7.08 0.38 -28.54
C ARG A 161 5.73 0.61 -29.22
N LEU A 162 4.62 0.35 -28.52
CA LEU A 162 3.27 0.62 -29.03
C LEU A 162 3.10 2.11 -29.36
N SER A 163 3.49 2.99 -28.44
CA SER A 163 3.42 4.45 -28.64
C SER A 163 4.22 4.91 -29.87
N LYS A 164 5.40 4.32 -30.09
CA LYS A 164 6.24 4.59 -31.27
C LYS A 164 5.57 4.12 -32.56
N VAL A 165 5.04 2.90 -32.59
CA VAL A 165 4.34 2.34 -33.77
C VAL A 165 3.09 3.17 -34.10
N GLU A 166 2.30 3.53 -33.10
CA GLU A 166 1.14 4.38 -33.27
C GLU A 166 1.49 5.75 -33.86
N GLN A 167 2.55 6.40 -33.35
CA GLN A 167 2.97 7.69 -33.89
C GLN A 167 3.58 7.54 -35.29
N PHE A 168 4.31 6.46 -35.55
CA PHE A 168 4.88 6.15 -36.86
C PHE A 168 3.81 5.98 -37.93
N ALA A 169 2.70 5.29 -37.62
CA ALA A 169 1.55 5.15 -38.53
C ALA A 169 0.91 6.50 -38.91
N ARG A 170 1.21 7.58 -38.18
CA ARG A 170 0.71 8.94 -38.41
C ARG A 170 1.82 9.90 -38.89
N GLN A 171 3.04 9.42 -39.14
CA GLN A 171 4.21 10.28 -39.36
C GLN A 171 4.12 11.16 -40.62
N SER A 172 3.35 10.74 -41.63
CA SER A 172 3.12 11.54 -42.84
C SER A 172 1.73 12.17 -42.86
N ASN A 173 1.01 12.17 -41.73
CA ASN A 173 -0.36 12.66 -41.65
C ASN A 173 -0.42 14.08 -41.09
N VAL A 174 -1.38 14.85 -41.60
CA VAL A 174 -1.75 16.18 -41.12
C VAL A 174 -3.20 16.17 -40.71
N GLU A 175 -3.50 16.84 -39.60
CA GLU A 175 -4.85 17.08 -39.11
C GLU A 175 -5.25 18.53 -39.40
N ILE A 176 -6.32 18.71 -40.18
CA ILE A 176 -6.89 20.02 -40.51
C ILE A 176 -8.17 20.21 -39.69
N VAL A 177 -8.20 21.29 -38.93
CA VAL A 177 -9.25 21.60 -37.95
C VAL A 177 -9.90 22.93 -38.31
N GLY A 178 -11.21 23.03 -38.11
CA GLY A 178 -11.95 24.29 -38.29
C GLY A 178 -12.49 24.52 -39.69
N VAL A 179 -12.48 23.50 -40.54
CA VAL A 179 -13.16 23.51 -41.85
C VAL A 179 -14.66 23.37 -41.63
N PRO A 180 -15.49 24.36 -42.00
CA PRO A 180 -16.95 24.25 -41.87
C PRO A 180 -17.49 23.10 -42.74
N GLN A 181 -18.40 22.29 -42.20
CA GLN A 181 -19.12 21.30 -43.00
C GLN A 181 -20.25 21.96 -43.76
N HIS A 182 -20.25 21.80 -45.08
CA HIS A 182 -21.34 22.29 -45.92
C HIS A 182 -22.45 21.24 -46.04
N ARG A 183 -23.71 21.70 -46.18
CA ARG A 183 -24.87 20.79 -46.31
C ARG A 183 -24.81 19.92 -47.57
N ILE A 184 -24.06 20.36 -48.57
CA ILE A 184 -23.89 19.64 -49.84
C ILE A 184 -22.84 18.52 -49.68
N GLU A 185 -21.87 18.68 -48.80
CA GLU A 185 -20.84 17.69 -48.48
C GLU A 185 -21.33 16.74 -47.37
N ASN A 186 -22.34 15.91 -47.67
CA ASN A 186 -22.84 14.93 -46.71
C ASN A 186 -21.94 13.69 -46.68
N THR A 187 -20.81 13.78 -45.98
CA THR A 187 -19.99 12.60 -45.62
C THR A 187 -20.83 11.50 -44.96
N ASN A 188 -21.85 11.87 -44.17
CA ASN A 188 -22.82 10.92 -43.62
C ASN A 188 -23.58 10.17 -44.73
N LYS A 189 -24.01 10.84 -45.80
CA LYS A 189 -24.69 10.18 -46.93
C LYS A 189 -23.76 9.24 -47.70
N ILE A 190 -22.47 9.58 -47.83
CA ILE A 190 -21.49 8.66 -48.43
C ILE A 190 -21.36 7.40 -47.56
N ILE A 191 -21.24 7.59 -46.24
CA ILE A 191 -21.17 6.48 -45.29
C ILE A 191 -22.47 5.65 -45.30
N GLU A 192 -23.64 6.29 -45.31
CA GLU A 192 -24.94 5.61 -45.42
C GLU A 192 -25.06 4.80 -46.71
N LYS A 193 -24.58 5.34 -47.83
CA LYS A 193 -24.52 4.59 -49.10
C LYS A 193 -23.59 3.37 -48.99
N ILE A 194 -22.41 3.54 -48.39
CA ILE A 194 -21.48 2.42 -48.17
C ILE A 194 -22.14 1.36 -47.28
N CYS A 195 -22.74 1.77 -46.16
CA CYS A 195 -23.49 0.91 -45.25
C CYS A 195 -24.61 0.14 -45.95
N SER A 196 -25.34 0.81 -46.84
CA SER A 196 -26.40 0.19 -47.64
C SER A 196 -25.84 -0.86 -48.60
N VAL A 197 -24.71 -0.57 -49.25
CA VAL A 197 -24.04 -1.51 -50.18
C VAL A 197 -23.42 -2.70 -49.43
N THR A 198 -22.86 -2.47 -48.23
CA THR A 198 -22.18 -3.52 -47.45
C THR A 198 -23.11 -4.28 -46.50
N GLY A 199 -24.37 -3.86 -46.36
CA GLY A 199 -25.33 -4.44 -45.40
C GLY A 199 -25.03 -4.11 -43.93
N PHE A 200 -24.15 -3.14 -43.66
CA PHE A 200 -23.76 -2.75 -42.30
C PHE A 200 -24.71 -1.68 -41.74
N ASN A 201 -25.30 -1.91 -40.57
CA ASN A 201 -26.16 -0.91 -39.91
C ASN A 201 -25.33 0.03 -39.02
N LEU A 202 -25.31 1.32 -39.37
CA LEU A 202 -24.60 2.35 -38.61
C LEU A 202 -25.56 3.15 -37.72
N SER A 203 -25.32 3.13 -36.40
CA SER A 203 -25.99 4.04 -35.46
C SER A 203 -25.32 5.42 -35.50
N ASN A 204 -25.91 6.38 -36.23
CA ASN A 204 -25.36 7.72 -36.35
C ASN A 204 -25.44 8.49 -35.01
N ARG A 205 -24.32 9.09 -34.57
CA ARG A 205 -24.30 10.08 -33.48
C ARG A 205 -23.97 11.45 -34.08
N ASP A 206 -24.98 12.28 -34.25
CA ASP A 206 -24.78 13.63 -34.77
C ASP A 206 -23.97 14.48 -33.78
N SER A 207 -22.75 14.84 -34.19
CA SER A 207 -21.91 15.77 -33.45
C SER A 207 -22.07 17.18 -34.01
N LYS A 208 -22.41 18.15 -33.15
CA LYS A 208 -22.55 19.56 -33.54
C LYS A 208 -21.24 20.24 -33.95
N LYS A 209 -20.09 19.61 -33.69
CA LYS A 209 -18.76 20.13 -34.05
C LYS A 209 -18.32 19.57 -35.41
N PRO A 210 -17.75 20.41 -36.29
CA PRO A 210 -17.21 19.94 -37.55
C PRO A 210 -16.09 18.92 -37.30
N ARG A 211 -16.10 17.83 -38.07
CA ARG A 211 -15.09 16.77 -38.03
C ARG A 211 -13.75 17.29 -38.57
N ASN A 212 -12.66 16.83 -37.97
CA ASN A 212 -11.31 17.11 -38.45
C ASN A 212 -11.04 16.31 -39.72
N LEU A 213 -10.33 16.91 -40.67
CA LEU A 213 -9.85 16.22 -41.86
C LEU A 213 -8.46 15.68 -41.59
N VAL A 214 -8.19 14.45 -42.03
CA VAL A 214 -6.85 13.86 -42.00
C VAL A 214 -6.36 13.69 -43.42
N CYS A 215 -5.22 14.29 -43.74
CA CYS A 215 -4.55 14.15 -45.02
C CYS A 215 -3.26 13.36 -44.83
N GLN A 216 -3.08 12.28 -45.59
CA GLN A 216 -1.86 11.49 -45.60
C GLN A 216 -0.98 11.90 -46.78
N PHE A 217 0.25 12.31 -46.48
CA PHE A 217 1.26 12.63 -47.49
C PHE A 217 2.11 11.39 -47.83
N PRO A 218 2.78 11.38 -49.00
CA PRO A 218 3.62 10.26 -49.43
C PRO A 218 4.75 9.94 -48.43
N ASN A 219 5.29 10.96 -47.77
CA ASN A 219 6.34 10.80 -46.77
C ASN A 219 6.34 11.97 -45.79
N LYS A 220 7.12 11.83 -44.70
CA LYS A 220 7.26 12.84 -43.66
C LYS A 220 7.83 14.17 -44.20
N PHE A 221 8.76 14.11 -45.15
CA PHE A 221 9.42 15.29 -45.71
C PHE A 221 8.42 16.23 -46.43
N VAL A 222 7.56 15.67 -47.29
CA VAL A 222 6.51 16.46 -47.98
C VAL A 222 5.52 17.03 -46.97
N ARG A 223 5.15 16.24 -45.95
CA ARG A 223 4.29 16.69 -44.85
C ARG A 223 4.90 17.88 -44.11
N ASP A 224 6.18 17.83 -43.76
CA ASP A 224 6.87 18.88 -43.00
C ASP A 224 7.02 20.16 -43.82
N ASN A 225 7.31 20.04 -45.12
CA ASN A 225 7.33 21.18 -46.04
C ASN A 225 5.95 21.86 -46.14
N PHE A 226 4.87 21.07 -46.20
CA PHE A 226 3.51 21.61 -46.19
C PHE A 226 3.19 22.35 -44.88
N LEU A 227 3.51 21.76 -43.73
CA LEU A 227 3.34 22.43 -42.43
C LEU A 227 4.16 23.74 -42.35
N ALA A 228 5.42 23.72 -42.80
CA ALA A 228 6.28 24.90 -42.83
C ALA A 228 5.70 26.00 -43.72
N ALA A 229 5.17 25.66 -44.90
CA ALA A 229 4.52 26.61 -45.80
C ALA A 229 3.32 27.30 -45.13
N VAL A 230 2.45 26.54 -44.44
CA VAL A 230 1.31 27.10 -43.70
C VAL A 230 1.76 27.99 -42.54
N ILE A 231 2.79 27.58 -41.79
CA ILE A 231 3.37 28.39 -40.71
C ILE A 231 3.93 29.70 -41.27
N ASN A 232 4.70 29.65 -42.36
CA ASN A 232 5.29 30.81 -42.99
C ASN A 232 4.22 31.77 -43.53
N TYR A 233 3.18 31.24 -44.17
CA TYR A 233 2.02 32.03 -44.60
C TYR A 233 1.39 32.79 -43.43
N ASN A 234 1.11 32.11 -42.32
CA ASN A 234 0.50 32.73 -41.14
C ASN A 234 1.41 33.73 -40.41
N LYS A 235 2.74 33.61 -40.55
CA LYS A 235 3.72 34.57 -40.04
C LYS A 235 3.78 35.84 -40.89
N THR A 236 3.72 35.69 -42.21
CA THR A 236 3.74 36.83 -43.15
C THR A 236 2.40 37.56 -43.21
N HIS A 237 1.28 36.84 -43.00
CA HIS A 237 -0.08 37.39 -43.04
C HIS A 237 -0.71 37.43 -41.65
N LYS A 238 -0.21 38.31 -40.76
CA LYS A 238 -0.69 38.38 -39.36
C LYS A 238 -2.17 38.73 -39.24
N GLU A 239 -2.66 39.61 -40.11
CA GLU A 239 -4.05 40.10 -40.12
C GLU A 239 -5.00 39.17 -40.88
N LYS A 240 -4.49 38.46 -41.90
CA LYS A 240 -5.27 37.58 -42.77
C LYS A 240 -4.71 36.16 -42.77
N LYS A 241 -4.74 35.54 -41.59
CA LYS A 241 -4.31 34.14 -41.41
C LYS A 241 -5.21 33.17 -42.17
N LEU A 242 -4.72 31.95 -42.36
CA LEU A 242 -5.45 30.87 -43.02
C LEU A 242 -6.86 30.69 -42.40
N SER A 243 -7.87 30.79 -43.25
CA SER A 243 -9.28 30.81 -42.85
C SER A 243 -10.18 30.26 -43.96
N SER A 244 -11.42 29.91 -43.62
CA SER A 244 -12.39 29.33 -44.55
C SER A 244 -12.64 30.20 -45.80
N SER A 245 -12.58 31.52 -45.66
CA SER A 245 -12.75 32.46 -46.79
C SER A 245 -11.63 32.34 -47.82
N LEU A 246 -10.38 32.14 -47.38
CA LEU A 246 -9.23 31.94 -48.28
C LEU A 246 -9.30 30.60 -49.02
N LEU A 247 -10.08 29.64 -48.49
CA LEU A 247 -10.34 28.36 -49.12
C LEU A 247 -11.54 28.41 -50.08
N GLY A 248 -12.15 29.58 -50.28
CA GLY A 248 -13.34 29.73 -51.13
C GLY A 248 -14.61 29.15 -50.52
N ILE A 249 -14.62 28.84 -49.22
CA ILE A 249 -15.78 28.25 -48.55
C ILE A 249 -16.78 29.36 -48.20
N SER A 250 -17.97 29.30 -48.78
CA SER A 250 -19.05 30.24 -48.48
C SER A 250 -19.59 30.03 -47.06
N GLY A 251 -19.79 31.14 -46.34
CA GLY A 251 -20.35 31.14 -44.98
C GLY A 251 -19.55 32.02 -44.02
N PRO A 252 -19.75 31.86 -42.70
CA PRO A 252 -18.96 32.56 -41.70
C PRO A 252 -17.47 32.27 -41.86
N VAL A 253 -16.64 33.31 -41.75
CA VAL A 253 -15.19 33.17 -41.79
C VAL A 253 -14.72 32.52 -40.50
N THR A 254 -14.20 31.30 -40.59
CA THR A 254 -13.63 30.55 -39.47
C THR A 254 -12.14 30.37 -39.68
N PRO A 255 -11.32 30.44 -38.61
CA PRO A 255 -9.91 30.11 -38.72
C PRO A 255 -9.74 28.63 -39.04
N VAL A 256 -8.80 28.31 -39.93
CA VAL A 256 -8.45 26.93 -40.29
C VAL A 256 -7.05 26.63 -39.79
N TYR A 257 -6.93 25.58 -39.00
CA TYR A 257 -5.67 25.18 -38.38
C TYR A 257 -5.16 23.90 -39.03
N VAL A 258 -3.88 23.89 -39.37
CA VAL A 258 -3.18 22.74 -39.93
C VAL A 258 -2.16 22.29 -38.91
N ASN A 259 -2.32 21.08 -38.38
CA ASN A 259 -1.48 20.53 -37.32
C ASN A 259 -0.86 19.19 -37.76
N GLU A 260 0.25 18.83 -37.15
CA GLU A 260 0.75 17.45 -37.22
C GLU A 260 -0.25 16.48 -36.57
N HIS A 261 -0.47 15.32 -37.20
CA HIS A 261 -1.33 14.29 -36.64
C HIS A 261 -0.59 13.49 -35.56
N LEU A 262 -0.73 13.93 -34.31
CA LEU A 262 -0.13 13.27 -33.14
C LEU A 262 -1.08 12.26 -32.49
N THR A 263 -0.53 11.27 -31.77
CA THR A 263 -1.31 10.42 -30.85
C THR A 263 -1.93 11.26 -29.73
N ARG A 264 -2.96 10.72 -29.06
CA ARG A 264 -3.64 11.42 -27.96
C ARG A 264 -2.67 11.86 -26.86
N THR A 265 -1.80 10.95 -26.43
CA THR A 265 -0.76 11.21 -25.41
C THR A 265 0.16 12.34 -25.87
N ASN A 266 0.64 12.29 -27.11
CA ASN A 266 1.51 13.33 -27.67
C ASN A 266 0.80 14.68 -27.86
N LYS A 267 -0.51 14.70 -28.18
CA LYS A 267 -1.30 15.94 -28.23
C LYS A 267 -1.41 16.59 -26.85
N ILE A 268 -1.70 15.81 -25.82
CA ILE A 268 -1.77 16.29 -24.42
C ILE A 268 -0.39 16.83 -24.00
N LEU A 269 0.65 16.02 -24.17
CA LEU A 269 2.02 16.43 -23.85
C LEU A 269 2.41 17.73 -24.56
N HIS A 270 2.16 17.82 -25.87
CA HIS A 270 2.44 19.03 -26.65
C HIS A 270 1.65 20.25 -26.16
N ALA A 271 0.38 20.07 -25.78
CA ALA A 271 -0.42 21.15 -25.22
C ALA A 271 0.13 21.64 -23.87
N GLU A 272 0.45 20.71 -22.96
CA GLU A 272 1.03 21.04 -21.65
C GLU A 272 2.42 21.67 -21.77
N THR A 273 3.28 21.15 -22.65
CA THR A 273 4.59 21.77 -22.95
C THR A 273 4.41 23.20 -23.45
N ARG A 274 3.48 23.48 -24.36
CA ARG A 274 3.24 24.86 -24.84
C ARG A 274 2.73 25.80 -23.75
N LYS A 275 1.86 25.32 -22.86
CA LYS A 275 1.39 26.12 -21.71
C LYS A 275 2.56 26.50 -20.81
N ARG A 276 3.43 25.54 -20.49
CA ARG A 276 4.61 25.75 -19.65
C ARG A 276 5.71 26.56 -20.34
N ALA A 277 5.88 26.42 -21.64
CA ALA A 277 6.78 27.26 -22.43
C ALA A 277 6.28 28.71 -22.51
N LYS A 278 4.96 28.93 -22.59
CA LYS A 278 4.39 30.28 -22.56
C LYS A 278 4.57 30.96 -21.19
N SER A 279 4.60 30.19 -20.10
CA SER A 279 4.93 30.73 -18.78
C SER A 279 6.44 30.96 -18.57
N ASN A 280 7.31 30.21 -19.27
CA ASN A 280 8.76 30.17 -18.98
C ASN A 280 9.70 30.63 -20.12
N GLY A 281 9.20 30.98 -21.31
CA GLY A 281 9.91 31.79 -22.30
C GLY A 281 11.12 31.19 -23.07
N THR A 282 11.33 29.88 -23.21
CA THR A 282 12.56 29.35 -23.86
C THR A 282 12.38 28.13 -24.80
N LYS A 283 13.15 28.09 -25.91
CA LYS A 283 13.29 26.97 -26.90
C LYS A 283 13.92 25.69 -26.32
N PHE A 284 14.39 25.82 -25.10
CA PHE A 284 14.99 24.83 -24.24
C PHE A 284 14.25 23.48 -24.22
N GLN A 285 12.94 23.53 -24.02
CA GLN A 285 12.12 22.34 -23.81
C GLN A 285 11.95 21.51 -25.09
N GLU A 286 12.06 22.15 -26.26
CA GLU A 286 11.99 21.47 -27.55
C GLU A 286 13.28 20.68 -27.83
N VAL A 287 14.43 21.24 -27.46
CA VAL A 287 15.72 20.55 -27.50
C VAL A 287 15.71 19.37 -26.54
N HIS A 288 15.37 19.59 -25.26
CA HIS A 288 15.32 18.52 -24.25
C HIS A 288 14.35 17.39 -24.65
N LYS A 289 13.17 17.73 -25.20
CA LYS A 289 12.24 16.71 -25.72
C LYS A 289 12.84 15.90 -26.88
N ASN A 290 13.56 16.55 -27.80
CA ASN A 290 14.21 15.86 -28.91
C ASN A 290 15.35 14.95 -28.44
N VAL A 291 16.13 15.39 -27.45
CA VAL A 291 17.17 14.59 -26.80
C VAL A 291 16.56 13.34 -26.15
N LEU A 292 15.47 13.48 -25.40
CA LEU A 292 14.81 12.34 -24.75
C LEU A 292 14.21 11.34 -25.75
N THR A 293 13.72 11.83 -26.89
CA THR A 293 12.99 10.99 -27.86
C THR A 293 13.92 10.22 -28.80
N ASN A 294 15.12 10.75 -29.04
CA ASN A 294 16.06 10.21 -30.02
C ASN A 294 17.40 9.88 -29.36
N ASN A 295 18.03 8.78 -29.78
CA ASN A 295 19.38 8.43 -29.33
C ASN A 295 20.39 9.02 -30.31
N PHE A 296 20.73 10.30 -30.15
CA PHE A 296 21.82 10.91 -30.92
C PHE A 296 23.16 10.44 -30.36
N MET A 297 24.15 10.22 -31.23
CA MET A 297 25.52 9.88 -30.80
C MET A 297 26.31 11.12 -30.38
N ILE A 298 26.10 12.25 -31.07
CA ILE A 298 26.73 13.55 -30.80
C ILE A 298 25.69 14.63 -31.12
N ILE A 299 25.60 15.64 -30.26
CA ILE A 299 24.72 16.79 -30.44
C ILE A 299 25.57 18.06 -30.45
N ILE A 300 25.48 18.84 -31.52
CA ILE A 300 26.18 20.12 -31.65
C ILE A 300 25.16 21.24 -31.80
N LEU A 301 25.18 22.19 -30.86
CA LEU A 301 24.36 23.40 -30.90
C LEU A 301 25.27 24.61 -31.05
N THR A 302 25.09 25.35 -32.15
CA THR A 302 25.77 26.62 -32.40
C THR A 302 24.81 27.78 -32.15
N GLU A 303 25.36 28.98 -31.91
CA GLU A 303 24.58 30.21 -31.68
C GLU A 303 23.62 30.14 -30.48
N THR A 304 24.00 29.41 -29.42
CA THR A 304 23.17 29.25 -28.22
C THR A 304 23.13 30.53 -27.38
N TRP A 305 22.00 30.75 -26.69
CA TRP A 305 21.82 31.86 -25.76
C TRP A 305 21.90 31.40 -24.30
N LEU A 306 22.65 30.32 -24.07
CA LEU A 306 22.86 29.75 -22.73
C LEU A 306 23.72 30.68 -21.87
N ASN A 307 23.48 30.60 -20.56
CA ASN A 307 24.21 31.33 -19.53
C ASN A 307 24.32 30.46 -18.27
N ASN A 308 25.18 30.88 -17.33
CA ASN A 308 25.51 30.12 -16.12
C ASN A 308 24.31 29.80 -15.21
N ASN A 309 23.15 30.43 -15.40
CA ASN A 309 21.94 30.12 -14.62
C ASN A 309 21.14 28.93 -15.17
N ILE A 310 21.50 28.41 -16.34
CA ILE A 310 20.84 27.27 -16.95
C ILE A 310 21.70 26.04 -16.71
N PHE A 311 21.17 25.02 -16.04
CA PHE A 311 21.92 23.80 -15.75
C PHE A 311 21.89 22.82 -16.93
N ASP A 312 22.97 22.07 -17.06
CA ASP A 312 23.14 21.05 -18.09
C ASP A 312 22.09 19.94 -18.02
N SER A 313 21.77 19.50 -16.80
CA SER A 313 20.74 18.51 -16.49
C SER A 313 19.32 18.94 -16.87
N GLU A 314 19.11 20.23 -17.11
CA GLU A 314 17.83 20.70 -17.60
C GLU A 314 17.73 20.49 -19.14
N ILE A 315 18.85 20.51 -19.88
CA ILE A 315 18.87 20.43 -21.37
C ILE A 315 19.02 18.98 -21.84
N PHE A 316 19.86 18.22 -21.16
CA PHE A 316 20.20 16.84 -21.52
C PHE A 316 20.03 15.93 -20.30
N ASP A 317 19.72 14.67 -20.56
CA ASP A 317 19.72 13.64 -19.53
C ASP A 317 21.14 13.09 -19.30
N THR A 318 21.27 12.15 -18.37
CA THR A 318 22.56 11.60 -17.91
C THR A 318 23.31 10.77 -18.96
N ARG A 319 22.80 10.66 -20.20
CA ARG A 319 23.47 9.92 -21.28
C ARG A 319 24.57 10.72 -21.98
N TYR A 320 24.60 12.04 -21.79
CA TYR A 320 25.48 12.95 -22.51
C TYR A 320 26.46 13.65 -21.56
N GLU A 321 27.72 13.75 -21.99
CA GLU A 321 28.72 14.60 -21.34
C GLU A 321 28.76 15.96 -22.03
N ILE A 322 28.50 17.02 -21.27
CA ILE A 322 28.21 18.32 -21.87
C ILE A 322 29.44 19.22 -21.77
N TYR A 323 29.88 19.68 -22.92
CA TYR A 323 30.94 20.67 -23.08
C TYR A 323 30.35 21.91 -23.72
N ARG A 324 30.23 23.00 -22.96
CA ARG A 324 29.62 24.24 -23.45
C ARG A 324 30.46 25.48 -23.17
N ARG A 325 30.34 26.45 -24.08
CA ARG A 325 30.84 27.81 -23.93
C ARG A 325 29.67 28.77 -24.01
N ASP A 326 29.25 29.25 -22.85
CA ASP A 326 28.16 30.21 -22.74
C ASP A 326 28.57 31.59 -23.25
N ARG A 327 27.60 32.35 -23.77
CA ARG A 327 27.86 33.65 -24.41
C ARG A 327 28.56 34.67 -23.50
N GLN A 328 28.49 34.50 -22.19
CA GLN A 328 29.05 35.44 -21.21
C GLN A 328 30.41 35.01 -20.62
N SER A 329 31.01 33.92 -21.10
CA SER A 329 32.24 33.39 -20.47
C SER A 329 33.53 34.17 -20.81
N ASN A 330 33.47 35.26 -21.58
CA ASN A 330 34.61 36.12 -21.89
C ASN A 330 34.45 37.48 -21.19
N SER A 331 35.17 37.69 -20.09
CA SER A 331 35.24 38.98 -19.36
C SER A 331 36.01 40.09 -20.11
N PHE A 332 36.57 39.81 -21.28
CA PHE A 332 37.50 40.70 -21.99
C PHE A 332 36.90 41.51 -23.15
N TYR A 333 35.66 41.24 -23.58
CA TYR A 333 35.03 41.94 -24.70
C TYR A 333 33.68 42.53 -24.29
N SER A 334 33.53 43.84 -24.41
CA SER A 334 32.28 44.57 -24.10
C SER A 334 31.19 44.43 -25.17
N ASN A 335 31.53 43.88 -26.34
CA ASN A 335 30.58 43.64 -27.42
C ASN A 335 29.95 42.24 -27.29
N LYS A 336 28.63 42.20 -27.19
CA LYS A 336 27.82 40.97 -27.10
C LYS A 336 27.67 40.30 -28.47
N ASP A 337 28.70 40.24 -29.30
CA ASP A 337 28.58 39.66 -30.64
C ASP A 337 29.13 38.23 -30.66
N GLY A 338 28.29 37.31 -31.13
CA GLY A 338 28.52 35.85 -31.15
C GLY A 338 27.61 35.09 -30.18
N GLY A 339 27.02 33.98 -30.63
CA GLY A 339 26.30 33.03 -29.77
C GLY A 339 27.22 31.96 -29.19
N GLY A 340 26.76 31.31 -28.11
CA GLY A 340 27.50 30.24 -27.44
C GLY A 340 27.52 28.95 -28.26
N ALA A 341 28.42 28.03 -27.91
CA ALA A 341 28.50 26.72 -28.54
C ALA A 341 28.37 25.63 -27.47
N LEU A 342 27.72 24.53 -27.82
CA LEU A 342 27.56 23.38 -26.95
C LEU A 342 27.73 22.10 -27.75
N ILE A 343 28.49 21.17 -27.19
CA ILE A 343 28.66 19.80 -27.67
C ILE A 343 28.23 18.87 -26.52
N ALA A 344 27.35 17.92 -26.82
CA ALA A 344 26.83 16.94 -25.88
C ALA A 344 26.91 15.53 -26.47
#